data_AF-A0A1H1VP74-F1
#
_entry.id   AF-A0A1H1VP74-F1
#
_cell.length_a   1.000
_cell.length_b   1.000
_cell.length_c   1.000
_cell.angle_alpha   90.00
_cell.angle_beta   90.00
_cell.angle_gamma   90.00
#
_symmetry.space_group_name_H-M   'P 1'
#
loop_
_entity.id
_entity.type
_entity.pdbx_description
1 polymer ?
#
loop_
_entity_poly.entity_id
_entity_poly.type
_entity_poly.pdbx_seq_one_letter_code
_entity_poly.pdbx_strand_id
1 'polypeptide(L)'
;MTRVDAQAFRAGQCGGRVMMLGPAPNVPLALTVRLVAGYARDHRGPLGTFTVMNTGDRRITGMSGPAAWVWIARGGVVVTEPGAMPAVNVRVDLAPGESLSADLHSVLRQCDSAAADVALAPGRYEVYVRWDLRPDDGDEIALYAGPAGIDLR
;
A
#
# COMPACT_ATOMS: atom_id res chain seq x y z
N MET A 1 -4.65 -23.62 1.27
CA MET A 1 -3.94 -22.32 1.34
C MET A 1 -4.39 -21.62 2.61
N THR A 2 -3.53 -21.54 3.61
CA THR A 2 -3.84 -20.84 4.86
C THR A 2 -3.84 -19.34 4.57
N ARG A 3 -4.97 -18.67 4.78
CA ARG A 3 -5.07 -17.21 4.67
C ARG A 3 -4.17 -16.64 5.77
N VAL A 4 -3.10 -15.93 5.40
CA VAL A 4 -2.36 -15.14 6.38
C VAL A 4 -3.20 -13.90 6.61
N ASP A 5 -3.74 -13.74 7.82
CA ASP A 5 -4.56 -12.59 8.15
C ASP A 5 -3.73 -11.31 8.04
N ALA A 6 -4.25 -10.34 7.27
CA ALA A 6 -3.61 -9.05 7.11
C ALA A 6 -3.41 -8.40 8.49
N GLN A 7 -2.30 -7.68 8.66
CA GLN A 7 -1.98 -6.98 9.90
C GLN A 7 -2.09 -5.47 9.66
N ALA A 8 -2.76 -4.77 10.56
CA ALA A 8 -2.73 -3.32 10.58
C ALA A 8 -1.34 -2.84 11.01
N PHE A 9 -0.92 -1.71 10.43
CA PHE A 9 0.34 -1.08 10.77
C PHE A 9 0.22 0.44 10.77
N ARG A 10 1.16 1.08 11.44
CA ARG A 10 1.45 2.51 11.32
C ARG A 10 2.89 2.69 10.86
N ALA A 11 3.08 3.24 9.68
CA ALA A 11 4.40 3.65 9.22
C ALA A 11 4.83 4.91 9.98
N GLY A 12 6.07 4.93 10.47
CA GLY A 12 6.69 6.16 10.96
C GLY A 12 6.97 7.14 9.82
N GLN A 13 7.46 8.32 10.18
CA GLN A 13 8.13 9.20 9.21
C GLN A 13 9.40 8.55 8.69
N CYS A 14 10.06 9.19 7.72
CA CYS A 14 11.37 8.73 7.28
C CYS A 14 12.35 8.46 8.43
N GLY A 15 13.07 7.33 8.37
CA GLY A 15 13.97 6.87 9.44
C GLY A 15 13.24 6.34 10.69
N GLY A 16 11.92 6.50 10.76
CA GLY A 16 11.06 5.96 11.80
C GLY A 16 10.74 4.48 11.59
N ARG A 17 10.30 3.82 12.66
CA ARG A 17 9.91 2.41 12.60
C ARG A 17 8.49 2.23 12.07
N VAL A 18 8.26 1.13 11.37
CA VAL A 18 6.92 0.59 11.17
C VAL A 18 6.47 -0.11 12.46
N MET A 19 5.31 0.29 12.96
CA MET A 19 4.69 -0.32 14.12
C MET A 19 3.54 -1.22 13.67
N MET A 20 3.60 -2.51 14.02
CA MET A 20 2.47 -3.41 13.83
C MET A 20 1.43 -3.15 14.93
N LEU A 21 0.17 -3.06 14.54
CA LEU A 21 -0.97 -2.76 15.44
C LEU A 21 -1.80 -4.01 15.76
N GLY A 22 -1.43 -5.17 15.19
CA GLY A 22 -2.16 -6.43 15.32
C GLY A 22 -3.01 -6.72 14.07
N PRO A 23 -3.99 -7.63 14.18
CA PRO A 23 -4.86 -8.00 13.07
C PRO A 23 -5.54 -6.78 12.43
N ALA A 24 -5.61 -6.76 11.10
CA ALA A 24 -6.35 -5.74 10.38
C ALA A 24 -7.85 -5.81 10.73
N PRO A 25 -8.57 -4.67 10.69
CA PRO A 25 -10.01 -4.65 10.89
C PRO A 25 -10.73 -5.65 9.98
N ASN A 26 -11.70 -6.39 10.54
CA ASN A 26 -12.53 -7.31 9.76
C ASN A 26 -13.68 -6.53 9.10
N VAL A 27 -13.42 -6.06 7.89
CA VAL A 27 -14.33 -5.24 7.06
C VAL A 27 -14.71 -6.00 5.79
N PRO A 28 -15.85 -5.67 5.12
CA PRO A 28 -16.33 -6.40 3.94
C PRO A 28 -15.49 -6.13 2.66
N LEU A 29 -14.22 -5.78 2.80
CA LEU A 29 -13.29 -5.54 1.71
C LEU A 29 -11.98 -6.28 1.97
N ALA A 30 -11.37 -6.82 0.92
CA ALA A 30 -10.06 -7.45 0.98
C ALA A 30 -9.09 -6.75 0.03
N LEU A 31 -7.88 -6.45 0.54
CA LEU A 31 -6.77 -5.92 -0.26
C LEU A 31 -5.78 -7.04 -0.57
N THR A 32 -5.45 -7.21 -1.85
CA THR A 32 -4.37 -8.08 -2.31
C THR A 32 -3.32 -7.26 -3.03
N VAL A 33 -2.05 -7.53 -2.77
CA VAL A 33 -0.91 -6.86 -3.42
C VAL A 33 -0.06 -7.89 -4.14
N ARG A 34 0.32 -7.57 -5.39
CA ARG A 34 1.23 -8.36 -6.20
C ARG A 34 2.38 -7.48 -6.64
N LEU A 35 3.54 -7.66 -6.03
CA LEU A 35 4.75 -6.93 -6.38
C LEU A 35 5.44 -7.58 -7.59
N VAL A 36 6.16 -6.77 -8.37
CA VAL A 36 7.10 -7.30 -9.36
C VAL A 36 8.21 -8.08 -8.67
N ALA A 37 8.71 -9.15 -9.31
CA ALA A 37 9.70 -10.04 -8.70
C ALA A 37 11.03 -9.36 -8.37
N GLY A 38 11.39 -8.31 -9.10
CA GLY A 38 12.54 -7.47 -8.82
C GLY A 38 12.40 -6.13 -9.53
N TYR A 39 12.84 -5.07 -8.86
CA TYR A 39 12.68 -3.71 -9.36
C TYR A 39 14.06 -3.12 -9.63
N ALA A 40 14.34 -2.85 -10.91
CA ALA A 40 15.61 -2.23 -11.28
C ALA A 40 15.64 -0.76 -10.84
N ARG A 41 16.78 -0.26 -10.39
CA ARG A 41 16.89 1.13 -9.90
C ARG A 41 16.50 2.19 -10.94
N ASP A 42 16.67 1.89 -12.22
CA ASP A 42 16.27 2.74 -13.35
C ASP A 42 14.84 2.47 -13.85
N HIS A 43 14.15 1.50 -13.27
CA HIS A 43 12.79 1.15 -13.66
C HIS A 43 11.83 2.29 -13.32
N ARG A 44 11.09 2.71 -14.35
CA ARG A 44 10.11 3.81 -14.27
C ARG A 44 8.65 3.34 -14.22
N GLY A 45 8.42 2.03 -14.16
CA GLY A 45 7.08 1.43 -14.07
C GLY A 45 6.60 1.24 -12.63
N PRO A 46 5.43 0.61 -12.43
CA PRO A 46 4.89 0.38 -11.10
C PRO A 46 5.67 -0.68 -10.32
N LEU A 47 5.62 -0.61 -8.99
CA LEU A 47 6.15 -1.64 -8.08
C LEU A 47 5.36 -2.94 -8.14
N GLY A 48 4.17 -2.91 -8.72
CA GLY A 48 3.24 -4.01 -8.77
C GLY A 48 1.82 -3.50 -8.95
N THR A 49 0.86 -4.33 -8.56
CA THR A 49 -0.56 -3.98 -8.57
C THR A 49 -1.19 -4.24 -7.21
N PHE A 50 -2.25 -3.50 -6.92
CA PHE A 50 -3.16 -3.81 -5.83
C PHE A 50 -4.56 -4.07 -6.36
N THR A 51 -5.28 -4.96 -5.68
CA THR A 51 -6.67 -5.31 -5.96
C THR A 51 -7.47 -5.18 -4.68
N VAL A 52 -8.56 -4.42 -4.71
CA VAL A 52 -9.55 -4.35 -3.64
C VAL A 52 -10.80 -5.08 -4.09
N MET A 53 -11.24 -6.06 -3.32
CA MET A 53 -12.41 -6.89 -3.62
C MET A 53 -13.48 -6.72 -2.55
N ASN A 54 -14.74 -6.57 -2.96
CA ASN A 54 -15.89 -6.66 -2.07
C ASN A 54 -16.13 -8.12 -1.69
N THR A 55 -15.92 -8.42 -0.41
CA THR A 55 -16.08 -9.78 0.15
C THR A 55 -17.38 -9.94 0.93
N GLY A 56 -18.15 -8.86 1.09
CA GLY A 56 -19.45 -8.87 1.73
C GLY A 56 -20.58 -9.29 0.80
N ASP A 57 -21.79 -9.14 1.30
CA ASP A 57 -23.06 -9.46 0.64
C ASP A 57 -23.81 -8.21 0.12
N ARG A 58 -23.28 -7.02 0.40
CA ARG A 58 -23.85 -5.73 0.00
C ARG A 58 -22.93 -4.97 -0.94
N ARG A 59 -23.53 -4.15 -1.79
CA ARG A 59 -22.82 -3.16 -2.61
C ARG A 59 -22.11 -2.16 -1.70
N ILE A 60 -20.87 -1.82 -2.03
CA ILE A 60 -20.08 -0.82 -1.31
C ILE A 60 -19.82 0.33 -2.24
N THR A 61 -20.20 1.53 -1.81
CA THR A 61 -19.96 2.76 -2.55
C THR A 61 -19.27 3.79 -1.66
N GLY A 62 -18.35 4.56 -2.23
CA GLY A 62 -17.65 5.60 -1.49
C GLY A 62 -16.66 6.39 -2.33
N MET A 63 -15.77 7.10 -1.65
CA MET A 63 -14.66 7.82 -2.26
C MET A 63 -13.33 7.34 -1.67
N SER A 64 -12.36 7.07 -2.53
CA SER A 64 -10.99 6.74 -2.14
C SER A 64 -10.01 7.79 -2.69
N GLY A 65 -8.78 7.80 -2.19
CA GLY A 65 -7.69 8.51 -2.85
C GLY A 65 -7.38 7.93 -4.24
N PRO A 66 -6.52 8.57 -5.04
CA PRO A 66 -6.25 8.13 -6.41
C PRO A 66 -5.44 6.83 -6.51
N ALA A 67 -4.76 6.43 -5.42
CA ALA A 67 -3.98 5.21 -5.34
C ALA A 67 -3.85 4.77 -3.87
N ALA A 68 -3.25 3.60 -3.64
CA ALA A 68 -2.86 3.16 -2.31
C ALA A 68 -1.60 3.88 -1.83
N TRP A 69 -1.49 4.10 -0.53
CA TRP A 69 -0.28 4.58 0.13
C TRP A 69 0.75 3.44 0.22
N VAL A 70 1.99 3.73 -0.18
CA VAL A 70 3.07 2.73 -0.19
C VAL A 70 4.29 3.26 0.56
N TRP A 71 4.68 2.56 1.62
CA TRP A 71 5.92 2.77 2.34
C TRP A 71 6.88 1.63 2.07
N ILE A 72 8.15 1.96 1.93
CA ILE A 72 9.23 0.97 1.82
C ILE A 72 10.09 1.08 3.07
N ALA A 73 10.37 -0.06 3.68
CA ALA A 73 11.22 -0.18 4.84
C ALA A 73 12.38 -1.14 4.60
N ARG A 74 13.44 -1.00 5.41
CA ARG A 74 14.54 -1.96 5.49
C ARG A 74 14.76 -2.32 6.95
N GLY A 75 14.52 -3.58 7.32
CA GLY A 75 14.60 -4.02 8.71
C GLY A 75 13.59 -3.29 9.61
N GLY A 76 12.37 -3.07 9.12
CA GLY A 76 11.30 -2.38 9.83
C GLY A 76 11.46 -0.86 9.96
N VAL A 77 12.49 -0.25 9.35
CA VAL A 77 12.70 1.20 9.35
C VAL A 77 12.31 1.77 7.99
N VAL A 78 11.44 2.78 7.98
CA VAL A 78 10.95 3.46 6.78
C VAL A 78 12.11 4.19 6.09
N VAL A 79 12.35 3.85 4.81
CA VAL A 79 13.41 4.44 3.99
C VAL A 79 12.86 5.26 2.82
N THR A 80 11.55 5.16 2.54
CA THR A 80 10.85 6.03 1.58
C THR A 80 9.53 6.50 2.17
N GLU A 81 9.11 7.69 1.77
CA GLU A 81 7.75 8.17 2.00
C GLU A 81 6.88 7.89 0.78
N PRO A 82 5.54 7.81 0.95
CA PRO A 82 4.63 7.71 -0.18
C PRO A 82 4.86 8.86 -1.17
N GLY A 83 4.80 8.54 -2.46
CA GLY A 83 4.94 9.56 -3.49
C GLY A 83 3.83 10.61 -3.40
N ALA A 84 4.11 11.82 -3.89
CA ALA A 84 3.08 12.81 -4.07
C ALA A 84 1.99 12.25 -5.01
N MET A 85 0.75 12.30 -4.54
CA MET A 85 -0.42 11.88 -5.31
C MET A 85 -1.29 13.10 -5.62
N PRO A 86 -1.97 13.15 -6.77
CA PRO A 86 -2.93 14.19 -7.05
C PRO A 86 -4.01 14.25 -5.96
N ALA A 87 -4.42 15.44 -5.54
CA ALA A 87 -5.48 15.62 -4.55
C ALA A 87 -6.88 15.42 -5.19
N VAL A 88 -7.10 14.26 -5.80
CA VAL A 88 -8.34 13.87 -6.48
C VAL A 88 -8.91 12.64 -5.84
N ASN A 89 -10.21 12.67 -5.55
CA ASN A 89 -10.90 11.49 -5.03
C ASN A 89 -11.44 10.67 -6.19
N VAL A 90 -11.36 9.35 -6.07
CA VAL A 90 -11.89 8.38 -7.04
C VAL A 90 -13.15 7.74 -6.48
N ARG A 91 -14.21 7.75 -7.28
CA ARG A 91 -15.47 7.07 -6.95
C ARG A 91 -15.26 5.57 -6.95
N VAL A 92 -15.64 4.91 -5.86
CA VAL A 92 -15.68 3.46 -5.75
C VAL A 92 -17.13 3.02 -5.74
N ASP A 93 -17.44 2.01 -6.55
CA ASP A 93 -18.71 1.31 -6.59
C ASP A 93 -18.41 -0.17 -6.90
N LEU A 94 -18.57 -1.03 -5.89
CA LEU A 94 -18.29 -2.46 -5.98
C LEU A 94 -19.50 -3.25 -5.51
N ALA A 95 -20.13 -4.00 -6.41
CA ALA A 95 -21.09 -5.03 -6.05
C ALA A 95 -20.40 -6.21 -5.33
N PRO A 96 -21.15 -7.10 -4.64
CA PRO A 96 -20.60 -8.29 -4.01
C PRO A 96 -19.76 -9.13 -5.00
N GLY A 97 -18.52 -9.44 -4.61
CA GLY A 97 -17.57 -10.20 -5.44
C GLY A 97 -16.85 -9.38 -6.51
N GLU A 98 -17.23 -8.12 -6.76
CA GLU A 98 -16.52 -7.24 -7.69
C GLU A 98 -15.19 -6.76 -7.09
N SER A 99 -14.28 -6.38 -7.99
CA SER A 99 -12.96 -5.88 -7.62
C SER A 99 -12.57 -4.67 -8.45
N LEU A 100 -11.83 -3.75 -7.83
CA LEU A 100 -11.05 -2.74 -8.53
C LEU A 100 -9.57 -3.12 -8.45
N SER A 101 -8.81 -2.79 -9.49
CA SER A 101 -7.36 -2.97 -9.50
C SER A 101 -6.67 -1.75 -10.08
N ALA A 102 -5.51 -1.41 -9.54
CA ALA A 102 -4.67 -0.34 -10.03
C ALA A 102 -3.20 -0.61 -9.73
N ASP A 103 -2.34 0.20 -10.35
CA ASP A 103 -0.90 0.12 -10.20
C ASP A 103 -0.47 0.63 -8.81
N LEU A 104 0.56 -0.02 -8.25
CA LEU A 104 1.25 0.43 -7.05
C LEU A 104 2.45 1.28 -7.45
N HIS A 105 2.45 2.53 -7.02
CA HIS A 105 3.56 3.44 -7.20
C HIS A 105 4.18 3.83 -5.86
N SER A 106 5.49 3.98 -5.84
CA SER A 106 6.22 4.60 -4.73
C SER A 106 7.41 5.36 -5.27
N VAL A 107 7.97 6.25 -4.47
CA VAL A 107 9.22 6.94 -4.79
C VAL A 107 10.37 6.13 -4.23
N LEU A 108 11.29 5.68 -5.08
CA LEU A 108 12.48 4.92 -4.66
C LEU A 108 13.67 5.83 -4.32
N ARG A 109 13.40 6.91 -3.58
CA ARG A 109 14.42 7.83 -3.09
C ARG A 109 14.43 7.80 -1.58
N GLN A 110 15.63 7.78 -1.02
CA GLN A 110 15.88 7.85 0.39
C GLN A 110 15.38 9.20 0.91
N CYS A 111 14.53 9.16 1.94
CA CYS A 111 13.83 10.35 2.45
C CYS A 111 14.58 11.08 3.60
N ASP A 112 15.64 10.50 4.17
CA ASP A 112 16.42 11.09 5.28
C ASP A 112 17.76 11.68 4.79
N SER A 113 18.03 11.68 3.49
CA SER A 113 19.25 12.23 2.94
C SER A 113 19.15 13.75 2.77
N ALA A 114 20.11 14.47 3.34
CA ALA A 114 20.26 15.93 3.15
C ALA A 114 20.45 16.32 1.67
N ALA A 115 20.84 15.37 0.82
CA ALA A 115 20.78 15.49 -0.62
C ALA A 115 19.41 14.97 -1.11
N ALA A 116 18.65 15.82 -1.80
CA ALA A 116 17.55 15.34 -2.63
C ALA A 116 18.11 14.31 -3.64
N ASP A 117 17.38 13.23 -3.89
CA ASP A 117 17.65 12.24 -4.95
C ASP A 117 18.66 11.13 -4.67
N VAL A 118 18.95 10.79 -3.40
CA VAL A 118 19.71 9.56 -3.11
C VAL A 118 18.83 8.34 -3.41
N ALA A 119 19.12 7.64 -4.50
CA ALA A 119 18.43 6.40 -4.85
C ALA A 119 18.75 5.30 -3.84
N LEU A 120 17.75 4.49 -3.48
CA LEU A 120 17.94 3.36 -2.57
C LEU A 120 19.06 2.43 -3.06
N ALA A 121 19.88 1.93 -2.14
CA ALA A 121 20.90 0.93 -2.44
C ALA A 121 20.25 -0.40 -2.88
N PRO A 122 20.93 -1.23 -3.69
CA PRO A 122 20.47 -2.58 -3.96
C PRO A 122 20.28 -3.41 -2.68
N GLY A 123 19.32 -4.34 -2.71
CA GLY A 123 19.06 -5.28 -1.62
C GLY A 123 17.58 -5.59 -1.40
N ARG A 124 17.31 -6.32 -0.32
CA ARG A 124 15.95 -6.69 0.12
C ARG A 124 15.31 -5.57 0.92
N TYR A 125 14.08 -5.24 0.57
CA TYR A 125 13.23 -4.27 1.24
C TYR A 125 11.86 -4.87 1.57
N GLU A 126 11.12 -4.20 2.45
CA GLU A 126 9.77 -4.55 2.88
C GLU A 126 8.81 -3.48 2.39
N VAL A 127 7.76 -3.88 1.69
CA VAL A 127 6.69 -3.00 1.19
C VAL A 127 5.48 -3.13 2.09
N TYR A 128 4.97 -1.98 2.51
CA TYR A 128 3.76 -1.83 3.30
C TYR A 128 2.77 -0.98 2.51
N VAL A 129 1.55 -1.48 2.35
CA VAL A 129 0.50 -0.84 1.55
C VAL A 129 -0.71 -0.59 2.42
N ARG A 130 -1.24 0.63 2.37
CA ARG A 130 -2.52 1.00 2.96
C ARG A 130 -3.43 1.58 1.89
N TRP A 131 -4.68 1.16 1.86
CA TRP A 131 -5.70 1.75 1.01
C TRP A 131 -6.89 2.15 1.86
N ASP A 132 -7.38 3.37 1.64
CA ASP A 132 -8.44 3.97 2.43
C ASP A 132 -9.66 4.24 1.56
N LEU A 133 -10.84 3.93 2.10
CA LEU A 133 -12.14 4.26 1.53
C LEU A 133 -12.95 5.00 2.57
N ARG A 134 -13.54 6.11 2.19
CA ARG A 134 -14.65 6.71 2.93
C ARG A 134 -15.95 6.28 2.23
N PRO A 135 -16.71 5.31 2.80
CA PRO A 135 -17.99 4.92 2.24
C PRO A 135 -18.98 6.09 2.22
N ASP A 136 -20.01 6.01 1.39
CA ASP A 136 -21.12 6.96 1.45
C ASP A 136 -21.93 6.78 2.75
N ASP A 137 -21.92 5.57 3.29
CA ASP A 137 -22.60 5.16 4.52
C ASP A 137 -21.61 4.50 5.50
N GLY A 138 -21.35 5.19 6.62
CA GLY A 138 -20.58 4.65 7.74
C GLY A 138 -19.16 5.20 7.87
N ASP A 139 -18.34 4.47 8.62
CA ASP A 139 -17.00 4.89 9.00
C ASP A 139 -15.96 4.60 7.90
N GLU A 140 -14.84 5.32 7.94
CA GLU A 140 -13.71 5.10 7.05
C GLU A 140 -13.16 3.67 7.19
N ILE A 141 -12.89 3.03 6.05
CA ILE A 141 -12.32 1.70 5.97
C ILE A 141 -10.85 1.82 5.54
N ALA A 142 -9.95 1.31 6.38
CA ALA A 142 -8.55 1.16 6.06
C ALA A 142 -8.21 -0.32 5.82
N LEU A 143 -7.63 -0.61 4.66
CA LEU A 143 -7.12 -1.93 4.29
C LEU A 143 -5.60 -1.92 4.32
N TYR A 144 -5.02 -3.06 4.71
CA TYR A 144 -3.59 -3.19 4.92
C TYR A 144 -3.05 -4.40 4.18
N ALA A 145 -1.85 -4.28 3.61
CA ALA A 145 -1.06 -5.38 3.09
C ALA A 145 0.42 -5.17 3.41
N GLY A 146 1.11 -6.28 3.67
CA GLY A 146 2.54 -6.30 4.02
C GLY A 146 2.83 -6.81 5.44
N PRO A 147 4.12 -6.97 5.81
CA PRO A 147 5.29 -6.71 4.96
C PRO A 147 5.39 -7.68 3.78
N ALA A 148 5.50 -7.13 2.58
CA ALA A 148 5.77 -7.90 1.36
C ALA A 148 7.19 -7.59 0.87
N GLY A 149 8.03 -8.61 0.75
CA GLY A 149 9.43 -8.36 0.41
C GLY A 149 9.65 -8.11 -1.09
N ILE A 150 10.52 -7.16 -1.41
CA ILE A 150 10.93 -6.83 -2.78
C ILE A 150 12.46 -6.72 -2.86
N ASP A 151 13.02 -7.16 -3.98
CA ASP A 151 14.44 -7.02 -4.28
C ASP A 151 14.67 -5.83 -5.21
N LEU A 152 15.47 -4.86 -4.75
CA LEU A 152 15.97 -3.77 -5.56
C LEU A 152 17.33 -4.16 -6.15
N ARG A 153 17.46 -4.08 -7.46
CA ARG A 153 18.68 -4.45 -8.21
C ARG A 153 19.24 -3.28 -9.01
#